data_AF-A0A6A5B015-F1
#
_entry.id   AF-A0A6A5B015-F1
#
_cell.length_a   1.000
_cell.length_b   1.000
_cell.length_c   1.000
_cell.angle_alpha   90.00
_cell.angle_beta   90.00
_cell.angle_gamma   90.00
#
_symmetry.space_group_name_H-M   'P 1'
#
loop_
_entity.id
_entity.type
_entity.pdbx_description
1 polymer ?
#
loop_
_entity_poly.entity_id
_entity_poly.type
_entity_poly.pdbx_seq_one_letter_code
_entity_poly.pdbx_strand_id
1 'polypeptide(L)'
;VHEVTVEDPVPGFSMLRDVVDVKTCLSHGFFGLPPSEATASAGHGTRALTPDDVAAVKKSLKVTKTQVHRCYEMLKLRFVDRTNEPEYKAFRLEVKRRLHSLHMEDLEAMGSADRRKGLLATLYEALEADYDRVLGRCGLLARPE
;
A
#
# COMPACT_ATOMS: atom_id res chain seq x y z
N VAL A 1 13.56 4.39 -18.13
CA VAL A 1 12.18 3.85 -18.04
C VAL A 1 11.26 5.05 -17.87
N HIS A 2 10.26 5.22 -18.73
CA HIS A 2 9.27 6.29 -18.59
C HIS A 2 8.13 5.80 -17.67
N GLU A 3 7.64 6.68 -16.80
CA GLU A 3 6.61 6.41 -15.80
C GLU A 3 5.39 7.30 -16.07
N VAL A 4 4.19 6.80 -15.77
CA VAL A 4 2.95 7.55 -15.91
C VAL A 4 2.63 8.27 -14.61
N THR A 5 2.61 9.60 -14.65
CA THR A 5 2.28 10.47 -13.51
C THR A 5 1.11 11.40 -13.86
N VAL A 6 0.49 11.98 -12.83
CA VAL A 6 -0.53 13.01 -12.96
C VAL A 6 -0.20 14.10 -11.94
N GLU A 7 -0.26 15.36 -12.36
CA GLU A 7 -0.05 16.53 -11.50
C GLU A 7 -1.30 16.77 -10.64
N ASP A 8 -1.08 16.94 -9.34
CA ASP A 8 -2.10 17.24 -8.32
C ASP A 8 -3.45 16.53 -8.51
N PRO A 9 -3.46 15.18 -8.52
CA PRO A 9 -4.68 14.43 -8.78
C PRO A 9 -5.69 14.68 -7.66
N VAL A 10 -6.91 15.06 -8.04
CA VAL A 10 -8.04 15.14 -7.11
C VAL A 10 -8.29 13.77 -6.45
N PRO A 11 -8.85 13.71 -5.22
CA PRO A 11 -8.99 12.46 -4.48
C PRO A 11 -9.72 11.35 -5.25
N GLY A 12 -10.78 11.71 -5.99
CA GLY A 12 -11.54 10.75 -6.80
C GLY A 12 -10.72 10.12 -7.93
N PHE A 13 -9.80 10.88 -8.54
CA PHE A 13 -8.89 10.38 -9.57
C PHE A 13 -7.84 9.44 -8.96
N SER A 14 -7.26 9.82 -7.82
CA SER A 14 -6.31 8.98 -7.08
C SER A 14 -6.92 7.62 -6.72
N MET A 15 -8.17 7.60 -6.23
CA MET A 15 -8.90 6.36 -5.95
C MET A 15 -9.16 5.54 -7.22
N LEU A 16 -9.56 6.17 -8.34
CA LEU A 16 -9.75 5.46 -9.60
C LEU A 16 -8.44 4.82 -10.07
N ARG A 17 -7.33 5.56 -9.95
CA ARG A 17 -6.00 5.06 -10.30
C ARG A 17 -5.61 3.87 -9.43
N ASP A 18 -5.80 3.96 -8.11
CA ASP A 18 -5.52 2.84 -7.21
C ASP A 18 -6.33 1.57 -7.58
N VAL A 19 -7.61 1.72 -7.96
CA VAL A 19 -8.43 0.60 -8.44
C VAL A 19 -7.84 -0.03 -9.70
N VAL A 20 -7.42 0.79 -10.66
CA VAL A 20 -6.81 0.31 -11.92
C VAL A 20 -5.45 -0.35 -11.65
N ASP A 21 -4.59 0.29 -10.87
CA ASP A 21 -3.25 -0.19 -10.55
C ASP A 21 -3.31 -1.53 -9.79
N VAL A 22 -4.24 -1.68 -8.84
CA VAL A 22 -4.47 -2.95 -8.11
C VAL A 22 -4.91 -4.07 -9.05
N LYS A 23 -5.91 -3.82 -9.91
CA LYS A 23 -6.38 -4.82 -10.89
C LYS A 23 -5.28 -5.21 -11.87
N THR A 24 -4.47 -4.24 -12.27
CA THR A 24 -3.35 -4.45 -13.20
C THR A 24 -2.23 -5.26 -12.54
N CYS A 25 -1.89 -4.98 -11.28
CA CYS A 25 -0.95 -5.80 -10.51
C CYS A 25 -1.39 -7.27 -10.47
N LEU A 26 -2.65 -7.53 -10.10
CA LEU A 26 -3.20 -8.89 -10.04
C LEU A 26 -3.21 -9.58 -11.40
N SER A 27 -3.59 -8.87 -12.46
CA SER A 27 -3.63 -9.43 -13.83
C SER A 27 -2.23 -9.83 -14.34
N HIS A 28 -1.18 -9.22 -13.81
CA HIS A 28 0.21 -9.55 -14.10
C HIS A 28 0.87 -10.46 -13.06
N GLY A 29 0.11 -10.98 -12.09
CA GLY A 29 0.59 -11.88 -11.03
C GLY A 29 1.23 -11.18 -9.81
N PHE A 30 1.42 -9.87 -9.87
CA PHE A 30 2.05 -9.13 -8.78
C PHE A 30 1.16 -9.04 -7.54
N PHE A 31 1.74 -9.39 -6.39
CA PHE A 31 1.18 -9.34 -5.04
C PHE A 31 -0.15 -10.09 -4.90
N GLY A 32 -0.46 -11.02 -5.80
CA GLY A 32 -1.69 -11.81 -5.76
C GLY A 32 -1.65 -13.00 -4.80
N LEU A 33 -0.44 -13.43 -4.41
CA LEU A 33 -0.22 -14.53 -3.47
C LEU A 33 -0.10 -14.01 -2.03
N PRO A 34 -0.54 -14.79 -1.03
CA PRO A 34 -0.37 -14.42 0.37
C PRO A 34 1.11 -14.31 0.74
N PRO A 35 1.50 -13.40 1.65
CA PRO A 35 2.88 -13.24 2.12
C PRO A 35 3.51 -14.50 2.74
N SER A 36 2.70 -15.49 3.13
CA SER A 36 3.15 -16.80 3.64
C SER A 36 3.69 -17.69 2.52
N GLU A 37 3.27 -17.49 1.28
CA GLU A 37 3.69 -18.25 0.10
C GLU A 37 4.79 -17.50 -0.65
N ALA A 38 5.92 -17.29 0.02
CA ALA A 38 7.06 -16.60 -0.57
C ALA A 38 7.59 -17.36 -1.79
N THR A 39 7.83 -16.63 -2.88
CA THR A 39 8.38 -17.18 -4.12
C THR A 39 9.75 -16.56 -4.42
N ALA A 40 10.52 -17.20 -5.31
CA ALA A 40 11.75 -16.61 -5.84
C ALA A 40 11.49 -15.47 -6.85
N SER A 41 10.24 -15.27 -7.28
CA SER A 41 9.87 -14.28 -8.28
C SER A 41 9.59 -12.93 -7.60
N ALA A 42 10.28 -11.89 -8.05
CA ALA A 42 10.07 -10.53 -7.56
C ALA A 42 8.60 -10.10 -7.74
N GLY A 43 8.05 -9.52 -6.69
CA GLY A 43 6.68 -9.03 -6.60
C GLY A 43 5.63 -10.12 -6.37
N HIS A 44 6.01 -11.35 -6.00
CA HIS A 44 5.08 -12.47 -5.78
C HIS A 44 5.31 -13.10 -4.38
N GLY A 45 4.26 -13.18 -3.55
CA GLY A 45 4.36 -13.72 -2.19
C GLY A 45 5.22 -12.84 -1.26
N THR A 46 5.27 -11.54 -1.52
CA THR A 46 6.23 -10.61 -0.90
C THR A 46 5.91 -10.32 0.57
N ARG A 47 6.75 -10.79 1.49
CA ARG A 47 6.60 -10.53 2.94
C ARG A 47 6.95 -9.10 3.37
N ALA A 48 7.92 -8.49 2.71
CA ALA A 48 8.31 -7.08 2.87
C ALA A 48 8.74 -6.56 1.49
N LEU A 49 8.31 -5.36 1.12
CA LEU A 49 8.58 -4.83 -0.22
C LEU A 49 10.07 -4.53 -0.42
N THR A 50 10.70 -5.21 -1.38
CA THR A 50 12.11 -5.07 -1.71
C THR A 50 12.35 -4.12 -2.91
N PRO A 51 13.57 -3.60 -3.09
CA PRO A 51 13.92 -2.84 -4.29
C PRO A 51 13.70 -3.61 -5.59
N ASP A 52 13.91 -4.93 -5.59
CA ASP A 52 13.74 -5.79 -6.76
C ASP A 52 12.26 -5.96 -7.12
N ASP A 53 11.38 -6.10 -6.12
CA ASP A 53 9.93 -6.09 -6.33
C ASP A 53 9.49 -4.79 -6.99
N VAL A 54 9.97 -3.66 -6.47
CA VAL A 54 9.69 -2.33 -7.04
C VAL A 54 10.19 -2.24 -8.47
N ALA A 55 11.43 -2.66 -8.74
CA ALA A 55 12.00 -2.62 -10.08
C ALA A 55 11.20 -3.48 -11.08
N ALA A 56 10.80 -4.69 -10.67
CA ALA A 56 10.01 -5.61 -11.49
C ALA A 56 8.64 -5.00 -11.85
N VAL A 57 7.90 -4.49 -10.87
CA VAL A 57 6.57 -3.90 -11.09
C VAL A 57 6.67 -2.64 -11.93
N LYS A 58 7.62 -1.73 -11.64
CA LYS A 58 7.82 -0.50 -12.42
C LYS A 58 8.18 -0.80 -13.88
N LYS A 59 9.06 -1.79 -14.11
CA LYS A 59 9.47 -2.19 -15.47
C LYS A 59 8.28 -2.70 -16.28
N SER A 60 7.43 -3.52 -15.65
CA SER A 60 6.27 -4.14 -16.30
C SER A 60 5.09 -3.20 -16.49
N LEU A 61 4.72 -2.42 -15.45
CA LEU A 61 3.47 -1.67 -15.42
C LEU A 61 3.64 -0.16 -15.66
N LYS A 62 4.89 0.35 -15.75
CA LYS A 62 5.20 1.78 -15.96
C LYS A 62 4.61 2.72 -14.90
N VAL A 63 4.44 2.21 -13.69
CA VAL A 63 3.98 2.96 -12.51
C VAL A 63 5.16 3.54 -11.73
N THR A 64 4.89 4.54 -10.89
CA THR A 64 5.85 5.13 -9.95
C THR A 64 6.12 4.23 -8.75
N LYS A 65 7.22 4.48 -8.03
CA LYS A 65 7.52 3.79 -6.76
C LYS A 65 6.36 3.91 -5.76
N THR A 66 5.79 5.10 -5.62
CA THR A 66 4.68 5.35 -4.70
C THR A 66 3.44 4.53 -5.05
N GLN A 67 3.12 4.38 -6.34
CA GLN A 67 2.03 3.52 -6.79
C GLN A 67 2.29 2.05 -6.46
N VAL A 68 3.53 1.55 -6.64
CA VAL A 68 3.89 0.18 -6.26
C VAL A 68 3.69 -0.05 -4.77
N HIS A 69 4.17 0.86 -3.91
CA HIS A 69 3.99 0.75 -2.45
C HIS A 69 2.50 0.68 -2.08
N ARG A 70 1.66 1.53 -2.67
CA ARG A 70 0.21 1.52 -2.41
C ARG A 70 -0.43 0.20 -2.83
N CYS A 71 -0.11 -0.30 -4.02
CA CYS A 71 -0.62 -1.59 -4.51
C CYS A 71 -0.21 -2.74 -3.61
N TYR A 72 1.07 -2.77 -3.21
CA TYR A 72 1.61 -3.75 -2.29
C TYR A 72 0.87 -3.74 -0.95
N GLU A 73 0.71 -2.56 -0.33
CA GLU A 73 0.04 -2.42 0.97
C GLU A 73 -1.44 -2.84 0.90
N MET A 74 -2.18 -2.43 -0.14
CA MET A 74 -3.57 -2.82 -0.34
C MET A 74 -3.72 -4.33 -0.53
N LEU A 75 -2.91 -4.92 -1.41
CA LEU A 75 -2.98 -6.35 -1.72
C LEU A 75 -2.48 -7.21 -0.54
N LYS A 76 -1.53 -6.71 0.26
CA LYS A 76 -1.12 -7.34 1.52
C LYS A 76 -2.22 -7.27 2.57
N LEU A 77 -2.89 -6.12 2.74
CA LEU A 77 -3.96 -5.93 3.73
C LEU A 77 -5.10 -6.95 3.56
N ARG A 78 -5.37 -7.38 2.31
CA ARG A 78 -6.34 -8.44 2.01
C ARG A 78 -6.05 -9.76 2.75
N PHE A 79 -4.79 -10.05 3.02
CA PHE A 79 -4.35 -11.29 3.68
C PHE A 79 -4.10 -11.13 5.18
N VAL A 80 -4.14 -9.90 5.70
CA VAL A 80 -3.88 -9.62 7.11
C VAL A 80 -5.14 -9.90 7.92
N ASP A 81 -5.05 -10.82 8.88
CA ASP A 81 -6.12 -11.02 9.86
C ASP A 81 -6.15 -9.85 10.86
N ARG A 82 -7.20 -9.02 10.77
CA ARG A 82 -7.39 -7.87 11.66
C ARG A 82 -7.74 -8.27 13.10
N THR A 83 -8.18 -9.51 13.33
CA THR A 83 -8.45 -10.04 14.67
C THR A 83 -7.18 -10.53 15.36
N ASN A 84 -6.13 -10.81 14.58
CA ASN A 84 -4.80 -11.16 15.07
C ASN A 84 -3.98 -9.88 15.35
N GLU A 85 -3.98 -9.43 16.61
CA GLU A 85 -3.32 -8.18 17.02
C GLU A 85 -1.83 -8.12 16.63
N PRO A 86 -1.00 -9.16 16.86
CA PRO A 86 0.40 -9.16 16.43
C PRO A 86 0.59 -8.94 14.93
N GLU A 87 -0.21 -9.62 14.10
CA GLU A 87 -0.11 -9.53 12.64
C GLU A 87 -0.57 -8.16 12.13
N TYR A 88 -1.74 -7.72 12.60
CA TYR A 88 -2.29 -6.43 12.21
C TYR A 88 -1.40 -5.27 12.68
N LYS A 89 -0.82 -5.36 13.88
CA LYS A 89 0.17 -4.39 14.37
C LYS A 89 1.43 -4.35 13.50
N ALA A 90 1.93 -5.51 13.05
CA ALA A 90 3.09 -5.56 12.17
C ALA A 90 2.81 -4.82 10.84
N PHE A 91 1.65 -5.06 10.23
CA PHE A 91 1.19 -4.35 9.04
C PHE A 91 1.08 -2.83 9.29
N ARG A 92 0.41 -2.42 10.38
CA ARG A 92 0.27 -1.01 10.78
C ARG A 92 1.61 -0.30 10.89
N LEU A 93 2.59 -0.93 11.53
CA LEU A 93 3.93 -0.36 11.72
C LEU A 93 4.67 -0.20 10.40
N GLU A 94 4.54 -1.15 9.47
CA GLU A 94 5.14 -1.06 8.13
C GLU A 94 4.59 0.14 7.35
N VAL A 95 3.25 0.27 7.28
CA VAL A 95 2.59 1.40 6.59
C VAL A 95 2.96 2.73 7.25
N LYS A 96 2.96 2.79 8.60
CA LYS A 96 3.34 4.01 9.33
C LYS A 96 4.79 4.43 9.11
N ARG A 97 5.73 3.50 8.91
CA ARG A 97 7.11 3.85 8.52
C ARG A 97 7.15 4.52 7.17
N ARG A 98 6.40 4.03 6.17
CA ARG A 98 6.28 4.70 4.87
C ARG A 98 5.67 6.09 5.00
N LEU A 99 4.57 6.22 5.74
CA LEU A 99 3.93 7.51 5.99
C LEU A 99 4.87 8.49 6.70
N HIS A 100 5.65 8.02 7.67
CA HIS A 100 6.65 8.84 8.33
C HIS A 100 7.71 9.35 7.35
N SER A 101 8.20 8.50 6.44
CA SER A 101 9.15 8.95 5.41
C SER A 101 8.52 9.94 4.43
N LEU A 102 7.23 9.78 4.10
CA LEU A 102 6.51 10.65 3.16
C LEU A 102 6.20 12.03 3.75
N HIS A 103 5.89 12.09 5.05
CA HIS A 103 5.51 13.32 5.77
C HIS A 103 6.63 13.80 6.71
N MET A 104 7.89 13.50 6.39
CA MET A 104 9.02 13.77 7.27
C MET A 104 9.11 15.25 7.64
N GLU A 105 8.97 16.15 6.66
CA GLU A 105 9.02 17.61 6.87
C GLU A 105 7.89 18.09 7.80
N ASP A 106 6.64 17.70 7.54
CA ASP A 106 5.49 18.03 8.38
C ASP A 106 5.66 17.51 9.82
N LEU A 107 6.21 16.29 9.95
CA LEU A 107 6.45 15.66 11.24
C LEU A 107 7.60 16.34 11.99
N GLU A 108 8.67 16.75 11.33
CA GLU A 108 9.77 17.47 11.97
C GLU A 108 9.37 18.88 12.41
N ALA A 109 8.51 19.53 11.63
CA ALA A 109 7.89 20.81 12.01
C ALA A 109 6.99 20.67 13.26
N MET A 110 6.48 19.47 13.55
CA MET A 110 5.73 19.18 14.77
C MET A 110 6.70 19.06 15.96
N GLY A 111 6.84 20.11 16.76
CA GLY A 111 7.73 20.17 17.92
C GLY A 111 7.39 19.24 19.11
N SER A 112 6.44 18.31 18.99
CA SER A 112 6.08 17.35 20.05
C SER A 112 5.94 15.92 19.50
N ALA A 113 6.52 14.95 20.20
CA ALA A 113 6.41 13.53 19.87
C ALA A 113 4.96 13.03 19.86
N ASP A 114 4.11 13.51 20.78
CA ASP A 114 2.72 13.09 20.85
C ASP A 114 1.90 13.65 19.67
N ARG A 115 2.19 14.88 19.23
CA ARG A 115 1.58 15.44 18.02
C ARG A 115 1.96 14.66 16.77
N ARG A 116 3.24 14.31 16.62
CA ARG A 116 3.72 13.45 15.52
C ARG A 116 3.00 12.10 15.49
N LYS A 117 2.87 11.45 16.65
CA LYS A 117 2.14 10.17 16.77
C LYS A 117 0.67 10.32 16.42
N GLY A 118 0.03 11.41 16.86
CA GLY A 118 -1.36 11.75 16.53
C GLY A 118 -1.56 11.91 15.02
N LEU A 119 -0.73 12.71 14.36
CA LEU A 119 -0.79 12.90 12.91
C LEU A 119 -0.64 11.58 12.14
N LEU A 120 0.37 10.78 12.49
CA LEU A 120 0.57 9.46 11.86
C LEU A 120 -0.59 8.49 12.10
N ALA A 121 -1.29 8.60 13.23
CA ALA A 121 -2.49 7.82 13.48
C ALA A 121 -3.64 8.26 12.56
N THR A 122 -3.92 9.57 12.49
CA THR A 122 -4.95 10.12 11.59
C THR A 122 -4.68 9.79 10.12
N LEU A 123 -3.43 9.94 9.66
CA LEU A 123 -3.03 9.61 8.30
C LEU A 123 -3.21 8.11 8.01
N TYR A 124 -2.84 7.25 8.96
CA TYR A 124 -3.04 5.81 8.82
C TYR A 124 -4.52 5.43 8.72
N GLU A 125 -5.37 5.98 9.61
CA GLU A 125 -6.81 5.69 9.62
C GLU A 125 -7.49 6.13 8.32
N ALA A 126 -7.15 7.32 7.81
CA ALA A 126 -7.66 7.80 6.53
C ALA A 126 -7.20 6.91 5.37
N LEU A 127 -5.93 6.52 5.35
CA LEU A 127 -5.34 5.66 4.32
C LEU A 127 -5.94 4.25 4.32
N GLU A 128 -6.14 3.66 5.49
CA GLU A 128 -6.75 2.33 5.62
C GLU A 128 -8.21 2.34 5.14
N ALA A 129 -8.96 3.39 5.46
CA ALA A 129 -10.31 3.57 4.94
C ALA A 129 -10.31 3.72 3.39
N ASP A 130 -9.31 4.39 2.81
CA ASP A 130 -9.12 4.41 1.35
C ASP A 130 -8.82 3.02 0.78
N TYR A 131 -7.96 2.25 1.45
CA TYR A 131 -7.64 0.88 1.04
C TYR A 131 -8.88 -0.02 1.05
N ASP A 132 -9.72 0.09 2.07
CA ASP A 132 -10.98 -0.66 2.14
C ASP A 132 -11.93 -0.27 1.01
N ARG A 133 -12.03 1.03 0.68
CA ARG A 133 -12.81 1.50 -0.48
C ARG A 133 -12.30 0.90 -1.79
N VAL A 134 -10.99 0.93 -2.02
CA VAL A 134 -10.38 0.39 -3.25
C VAL A 134 -10.56 -1.12 -3.33
N LEU A 135 -10.25 -1.86 -2.26
CA LEU A 135 -10.44 -3.31 -2.20
C LEU A 135 -11.90 -3.70 -2.43
N GLY A 136 -12.85 -2.95 -1.86
CA GLY A 136 -14.28 -3.15 -2.08
C GLY A 136 -14.67 -2.98 -3.56
N ARG A 137 -14.19 -1.92 -4.22
CA ARG A 137 -14.42 -1.70 -5.67
C ARG A 137 -13.72 -2.73 -6.56
N CYS A 138 -12.68 -3.38 -6.07
CA CYS A 138 -12.02 -4.50 -6.74
C CYS A 138 -12.69 -5.85 -6.45
N GLY A 139 -13.65 -5.94 -5.54
CA GLY A 139 -14.27 -7.20 -5.11
C GLY A 139 -13.34 -8.07 -4.27
N LEU A 140 -12.37 -7.45 -3.58
CA LEU A 140 -11.29 -8.12 -2.83
C LEU A 140 -11.44 -8.02 -1.31
N LEU A 141 -12.44 -7.30 -0.80
CA LEU A 141 -12.76 -7.36 0.63
C LEU A 141 -13.28 -8.77 0.96
N ALA A 142 -12.72 -9.37 2.01
CA ALA A 142 -13.25 -10.62 2.56
C ALA A 142 -14.74 -10.41 2.86
N ARG A 143 -15.61 -11.15 2.18
CA ARG A 143 -17.00 -11.26 2.61
C ARG A 143 -16.98 -12.06 3.90
N PRO A 144 -17.58 -11.59 4.99
CA PRO A 144 -17.89 -12.49 6.09
C PRO A 144 -18.78 -13.59 5.51
N GLU A 145 -18.34 -14.85 5.65
CA GLU A 145 -19.18 -16.03 5.39
C GLU A 145 -20.34 -16.10 6.40
#